data_AF-A0A239CLZ2-F1
#
_entry.id   AF-A0A239CLZ2-F1
#
_cell.length_a   1.000
_cell.length_b   1.000
_cell.length_c   1.000
_cell.angle_alpha   90.00
_cell.angle_beta   90.00
_cell.angle_gamma   90.00
#
_symmetry.space_group_name_H-M   'P 1'
#
loop_
_entity.id
_entity.type
_entity.pdbx_description
1 polymer ?
#
loop_
_entity_poly.entity_id
_entity_poly.type
_entity_poly.pdbx_seq_one_letter_code
_entity_poly.pdbx_strand_id
1 'polypeptide(L)'
;MIAYASRTGTKRNLAALRDAGWRLMVSARGVLRTEGFPYALDNGAWTAFNRGEPFDVPAFEKAVKLLGQGADFIILPDIVMGGVPSFEMSIAWLRKLRRRVALRGTRFLIAVQDGMETIARRITRWLGPKVGIFVGGSTEWKLATMAKWARIAHRRSAVCHVGRVNTARRIRFCEAAGVDSFDGSSASRFAVTLRPLELARRQIDLEGYLTRLAA
;
A
#
# COMPACT_ATOMS: atom_id res chain seq x y z
N MET A 1 -7.15 10.74 -2.98
CA MET A 1 -6.35 9.52 -2.74
C MET A 1 -6.21 9.21 -1.24
N ILE A 2 -6.26 7.92 -0.84
CA ILE A 2 -6.03 7.52 0.58
C ILE A 2 -4.52 7.45 0.86
N ALA A 3 -4.07 8.06 1.96
CA ALA A 3 -2.68 8.02 2.38
C ALA A 3 -2.50 7.15 3.62
N TYR A 4 -1.49 6.29 3.59
CA TYR A 4 -1.06 5.47 4.71
C TYR A 4 0.33 5.89 5.17
N ALA A 5 0.55 6.01 6.48
CA ALA A 5 1.87 6.22 7.05
C ALA A 5 2.38 4.96 7.74
N SER A 6 3.65 4.61 7.55
CA SER A 6 4.29 3.56 8.35
C SER A 6 4.24 3.92 9.84
N ARG A 7 4.06 2.95 10.72
CA ARG A 7 3.99 3.17 12.18
C ARG A 7 5.37 3.40 12.82
N THR A 8 5.99 4.54 12.52
CA THR A 8 7.35 4.90 12.96
C THR A 8 7.43 6.30 13.57
N GLY A 9 6.31 6.85 14.06
CA GLY A 9 6.22 8.21 14.59
C GLY A 9 6.01 8.31 16.10
N THR A 10 6.27 9.51 16.64
CA THR A 10 5.97 9.87 18.04
C THR A 10 4.46 10.08 18.25
N LYS A 11 4.01 10.17 19.51
CA LYS A 11 2.60 10.52 19.84
C LYS A 11 2.15 11.80 19.12
N ARG A 12 3.01 12.82 19.06
CA ARG A 12 2.76 14.08 18.36
C ARG A 12 2.55 13.88 16.86
N ASN A 13 3.40 13.07 16.20
CA ASN A 13 3.27 12.81 14.77
C ASN A 13 2.00 11.99 14.46
N LEU A 14 1.64 11.05 15.34
CA LEU A 14 0.39 10.29 15.21
C LEU A 14 -0.83 11.22 15.33
N ALA A 15 -0.87 12.14 16.29
CA ALA A 15 -1.96 13.11 16.39
C ALA A 15 -2.12 13.92 15.09
N ALA A 16 -1.02 14.44 14.55
CA ALA A 16 -1.04 15.20 13.30
C ALA A 16 -1.50 14.36 12.09
N LEU A 17 -1.13 13.08 12.02
CA LEU A 17 -1.62 12.15 10.99
C LEU A 17 -3.13 11.94 11.11
N ARG A 18 -3.66 11.83 12.33
CA ARG A 18 -5.10 11.66 12.58
C ARG A 18 -5.87 12.89 12.11
N ASP A 19 -5.41 14.07 12.47
CA ASP A 19 -6.05 15.34 12.07
C ASP A 19 -6.02 15.53 10.53
N ALA A 20 -4.99 15.02 9.87
CA ALA A 20 -4.88 15.01 8.42
C ALA A 20 -5.71 13.90 7.73
N GLY A 21 -6.36 13.02 8.49
CA GLY A 21 -7.13 11.89 7.96
C GLY A 21 -6.29 10.77 7.35
N TRP A 22 -5.00 10.69 7.71
CA TRP A 22 -4.13 9.60 7.28
C TRP A 22 -4.46 8.30 8.02
N ARG A 23 -4.20 7.18 7.36
CA ARG A 23 -4.33 5.83 7.90
C ARG A 23 -2.95 5.27 8.25
N LEU A 24 -2.89 4.13 8.93
CA LEU A 24 -1.61 3.47 9.22
C LEU A 24 -1.35 2.26 8.32
N MET A 25 -0.10 2.15 7.86
CA MET A 25 0.43 0.90 7.31
C MET A 25 1.15 0.15 8.44
N VAL A 26 0.53 -0.92 8.93
CA VAL A 26 1.09 -1.77 9.99
C VAL A 26 1.86 -2.92 9.34
N SER A 27 3.16 -3.01 9.57
CA SER A 27 3.99 -4.08 9.00
C SER A 27 4.04 -5.30 9.92
N ALA A 28 4.00 -6.50 9.34
CA ALA A 28 4.17 -7.76 10.06
C ALA A 28 5.52 -7.87 10.81
N ARG A 29 6.56 -7.19 10.31
CA ARG A 29 7.89 -7.11 10.95
C ARG A 29 8.02 -5.97 11.96
N GLY A 30 6.95 -5.21 12.17
CA GLY A 30 6.87 -4.13 13.14
C GLY A 30 6.07 -4.53 14.38
N VAL A 31 5.81 -3.54 15.24
CA VAL A 31 4.95 -3.73 16.41
C VAL A 31 3.49 -3.62 15.98
N LEU A 32 2.73 -4.72 16.16
CA LEU A 32 1.35 -4.92 15.72
C LEU A 32 0.34 -4.11 16.56
N ARG A 33 0.36 -2.78 16.41
CA ARG A 33 -0.60 -1.85 17.03
C ARG A 33 -1.16 -0.91 15.98
N THR A 34 -2.47 -0.70 16.04
CA THR A 34 -3.21 0.17 15.12
C THR A 34 -3.31 1.61 15.63
N GLU A 35 -3.02 1.83 16.92
CA GLU A 35 -3.18 3.13 17.59
C GLU A 35 -4.60 3.71 17.41
N GLY A 36 -5.61 2.86 17.17
CA GLY A 36 -6.99 3.28 16.90
C GLY A 36 -7.18 4.01 15.55
N PHE A 37 -6.28 3.83 14.58
CA PHE A 37 -6.46 4.31 13.20
C PHE A 37 -7.15 3.24 12.36
N PRO A 38 -7.87 3.63 11.28
CA PRO A 38 -8.04 2.76 10.12
C PRO A 38 -6.66 2.39 9.56
N TYR A 39 -6.50 1.16 9.08
CA TYR A 39 -5.18 0.65 8.74
C TYR A 39 -5.21 -0.40 7.64
N ALA A 40 -4.07 -0.56 6.98
CA ALA A 40 -3.76 -1.67 6.12
C ALA A 40 -2.59 -2.50 6.67
N LEU A 41 -2.48 -3.75 6.22
CA LEU A 41 -1.44 -4.67 6.67
C LEU A 41 -0.39 -4.89 5.59
N ASP A 42 0.86 -4.51 5.91
CA ASP A 42 2.04 -4.81 5.12
C ASP A 42 2.65 -6.16 5.53
N ASN A 43 3.15 -6.90 4.54
CA ASN A 43 3.63 -8.27 4.73
C ASN A 43 5.02 -8.36 5.36
N GLY A 44 5.79 -7.25 5.38
CA GLY A 44 7.14 -7.18 5.91
C GLY A 44 8.27 -7.69 5.00
N ALA A 45 7.99 -8.07 3.74
CA ALA A 45 8.98 -8.60 2.80
C ALA A 45 10.15 -7.63 2.55
N TRP A 46 9.86 -6.32 2.44
CA TRP A 46 10.90 -5.30 2.32
C TRP A 46 11.86 -5.26 3.51
N THR A 47 11.36 -5.49 4.73
CA THR A 47 12.21 -5.50 5.94
C THR A 47 13.12 -6.72 5.95
N ALA A 48 12.58 -7.90 5.62
CA ALA A 48 13.38 -9.12 5.51
C ALA A 48 14.47 -8.99 4.42
N PHE A 49 14.10 -8.46 3.25
CA PHE A 49 15.02 -8.22 2.14
C PHE A 49 16.20 -7.32 2.52
N ASN A 50 15.95 -6.18 3.17
CA ASN A 50 17.03 -5.27 3.59
C ASN A 50 17.97 -5.87 4.65
N ARG A 51 17.52 -6.89 5.38
CA ARG A 51 18.33 -7.59 6.38
C ARG A 51 19.02 -8.83 5.83
N GLY A 52 18.81 -9.18 4.56
CA GLY A 52 19.29 -10.44 4.00
C GLY A 52 18.63 -11.67 4.62
N GLU A 53 17.43 -11.50 5.20
CA GLU A 53 16.68 -12.57 5.88
C GLU A 53 15.63 -13.18 4.94
N PRO A 54 15.27 -14.47 5.12
CA PRO A 54 14.13 -15.05 4.44
C PRO A 54 12.82 -14.38 4.90
N PHE A 55 11.76 -14.52 4.09
CA PHE A 55 10.43 -14.03 4.46
C PHE A 55 9.95 -14.68 5.78
N ASP A 56 9.63 -13.85 6.76
CA ASP A 56 9.21 -14.29 8.09
C ASP A 56 7.73 -14.71 8.10
N VAL A 57 7.51 -15.99 7.76
CA VAL A 57 6.19 -16.61 7.76
C VAL A 57 5.51 -16.50 9.14
N PRO A 58 6.15 -16.87 10.27
CA PRO A 58 5.53 -16.73 11.59
C PRO A 58 5.04 -15.31 11.91
N ALA A 59 5.84 -14.28 11.62
CA ALA A 59 5.44 -12.89 11.87
C ALA A 59 4.24 -12.49 11.01
N PHE A 60 4.23 -12.85 9.73
CA PHE A 60 3.12 -12.57 8.84
C PHE A 60 1.83 -13.27 9.29
N GLU A 61 1.89 -14.55 9.66
CA GLU A 61 0.71 -15.27 10.14
C GLU A 61 0.16 -14.71 11.44
N LYS A 62 1.04 -14.32 12.37
CA LYS A 62 0.67 -13.63 13.60
C LYS A 62 -0.03 -12.30 13.31
N ALA A 63 0.51 -11.50 12.40
CA ALA A 63 -0.05 -10.22 12.00
C ALA A 63 -1.46 -10.38 11.37
N VAL A 64 -1.62 -11.33 10.46
CA VAL A 64 -2.92 -11.65 9.84
C VAL A 64 -3.92 -12.14 10.89
N LYS A 65 -3.50 -13.01 11.82
CA LYS A 65 -4.37 -13.52 12.89
C LYS A 65 -4.90 -12.39 13.79
N LEU A 66 -4.03 -11.46 14.18
CA LEU A 66 -4.39 -10.41 15.13
C LEU A 66 -5.13 -9.24 14.47
N LEU A 67 -4.75 -8.87 13.26
CA LEU A 67 -5.16 -7.61 12.64
C LEU A 67 -5.88 -7.76 11.29
N GLY A 68 -5.90 -8.96 10.69
CA GLY A 68 -6.33 -9.13 9.31
C GLY A 68 -7.81 -8.83 9.05
N GLN A 69 -8.69 -9.12 10.01
CA GLN A 69 -10.15 -8.90 9.85
C GLN A 69 -10.51 -7.41 9.78
N GLY A 70 -9.79 -6.55 10.53
CA GLY A 70 -10.05 -5.11 10.60
C GLY A 70 -9.25 -4.28 9.59
N ALA A 71 -8.40 -4.90 8.78
CA ALA A 71 -7.58 -4.19 7.80
C ALA A 71 -8.37 -3.80 6.55
N ASP A 72 -8.13 -2.58 6.04
CA ASP A 72 -8.66 -2.11 4.75
C ASP A 72 -8.28 -3.04 3.58
N PHE A 73 -7.05 -3.55 3.65
CA PHE A 73 -6.52 -4.62 2.83
C PHE A 73 -5.27 -5.24 3.47
N ILE A 74 -4.90 -6.42 2.98
CA ILE A 74 -3.65 -7.11 3.31
C ILE A 74 -2.81 -7.23 2.05
N ILE A 75 -1.57 -6.75 2.09
CA ILE A 75 -0.58 -6.99 1.03
C ILE A 75 -0.16 -8.46 1.12
N LEU A 76 -0.29 -9.20 0.02
CA LEU A 76 0.08 -10.61 -0.03
C LEU A 76 1.61 -10.76 0.00
N PRO A 77 2.15 -11.82 0.63
CA PRO A 77 3.58 -12.09 0.63
C PRO A 77 4.18 -12.15 -0.78
N ASP A 78 5.37 -11.60 -0.91
CA ASP A 78 6.06 -11.40 -2.17
C ASP A 78 7.58 -11.54 -2.00
N ILE A 79 8.28 -11.60 -3.12
CA ILE A 79 9.74 -11.60 -3.20
C ILE A 79 10.15 -10.29 -3.85
N VAL A 80 10.85 -9.45 -3.10
CA VAL A 80 11.34 -8.15 -3.61
C VAL A 80 12.22 -8.38 -4.84
N MET A 81 11.88 -7.73 -5.96
CA MET A 81 12.52 -7.94 -7.28
C MET A 81 12.48 -9.39 -7.81
N GLY A 82 11.60 -10.23 -7.27
CA GLY A 82 11.56 -11.67 -7.56
C GLY A 82 10.69 -12.08 -8.75
N GLY A 83 10.26 -11.15 -9.62
CA GLY A 83 9.56 -11.44 -10.88
C GLY A 83 8.44 -12.48 -10.78
N VAL A 84 8.38 -13.45 -11.71
CA VAL A 84 7.34 -14.50 -11.74
C VAL A 84 7.26 -15.34 -10.44
N PRO A 85 8.37 -15.80 -9.83
CA PRO A 85 8.32 -16.46 -8.52
C PRO A 85 7.60 -15.67 -7.43
N SER A 86 7.78 -14.33 -7.39
CA SER A 86 7.07 -13.47 -6.44
C SER A 86 5.55 -13.52 -6.64
N PHE A 87 5.10 -13.53 -7.91
CA PHE A 87 3.68 -13.66 -8.23
C PHE A 87 3.12 -15.01 -7.75
N GLU A 88 3.86 -16.09 -7.95
CA GLU A 88 3.45 -17.44 -7.54
C GLU A 88 3.33 -17.56 -6.02
N MET A 89 4.27 -16.97 -5.28
CA MET A 89 4.19 -16.85 -3.82
C MET A 89 2.92 -16.09 -3.38
N SER A 90 2.65 -14.92 -3.98
CA SER A 90 1.44 -14.14 -3.69
C SER A 90 0.16 -14.94 -3.93
N ILE A 91 0.07 -15.70 -5.03
CA ILE A 91 -1.10 -16.51 -5.36
C ILE A 91 -1.25 -17.70 -4.39
N ALA A 92 -0.17 -18.36 -3.99
CA ALA A 92 -0.21 -19.44 -2.99
C ALA A 92 -0.79 -18.93 -1.67
N TRP A 93 -0.33 -17.77 -1.21
CA TRP A 93 -0.86 -17.12 -0.01
C TRP A 93 -2.31 -16.67 -0.16
N LEU A 94 -2.70 -16.10 -1.29
CA LEU A 94 -4.09 -15.71 -1.55
C LEU A 94 -5.04 -16.91 -1.40
N ARG A 95 -4.67 -18.06 -2.00
CA ARG A 95 -5.44 -19.31 -1.89
C ARG A 95 -5.54 -19.79 -0.44
N LYS A 96 -4.44 -19.73 0.32
CA LYS A 96 -4.41 -20.10 1.75
C LYS A 96 -5.29 -19.18 2.60
N LEU A 97 -5.19 -17.86 2.41
CA LEU A 97 -5.89 -16.87 3.25
C LEU A 97 -7.38 -16.80 2.95
N ARG A 98 -7.81 -16.92 1.68
CA ARG A 98 -9.24 -16.90 1.31
C ARG A 98 -10.06 -18.04 1.90
N ARG A 99 -9.43 -19.12 2.34
CA ARG A 99 -10.09 -20.24 3.03
C ARG A 99 -10.42 -19.93 4.50
N ARG A 100 -9.84 -18.86 5.08
CA ARG A 100 -10.08 -18.45 6.47
C ARG A 100 -11.39 -17.67 6.55
N VAL A 101 -12.37 -18.18 7.31
CA VAL A 101 -13.69 -17.55 7.46
C VAL A 101 -13.59 -16.11 7.98
N ALA A 102 -12.69 -15.88 8.94
CA ALA A 102 -12.44 -14.55 9.51
C ALA A 102 -12.00 -13.48 8.48
N LEU A 103 -11.52 -13.90 7.30
CA LEU A 103 -11.03 -13.00 6.24
C LEU A 103 -11.98 -12.93 5.03
N ARG A 104 -13.20 -13.45 5.12
CA ARG A 104 -14.15 -13.48 3.98
C ARG A 104 -14.49 -12.08 3.45
N GLY A 105 -14.47 -11.07 4.32
CA GLY A 105 -14.68 -9.65 3.97
C GLY A 105 -13.41 -8.91 3.56
N THR A 106 -12.24 -9.48 3.82
CA THR A 106 -10.95 -8.79 3.65
C THR A 106 -10.55 -8.69 2.18
N ARG A 107 -9.98 -7.55 1.81
CA ARG A 107 -9.35 -7.32 0.51
C ARG A 107 -7.88 -7.71 0.55
N PHE A 108 -7.38 -8.31 -0.53
CA PHE A 108 -5.97 -8.68 -0.67
C PHE A 108 -5.34 -7.92 -1.83
N LEU A 109 -4.08 -7.54 -1.72
CA LEU A 109 -3.33 -6.91 -2.81
C LEU A 109 -2.20 -7.81 -3.28
N ILE A 110 -2.16 -8.11 -4.58
CA ILE A 110 -1.03 -8.82 -5.20
C ILE A 110 0.10 -7.81 -5.38
N ALA A 111 1.27 -8.10 -4.81
CA ALA A 111 2.45 -7.28 -4.97
C ALA A 111 3.08 -7.51 -6.36
N VAL A 112 2.96 -6.52 -7.24
CA VAL A 112 3.66 -6.52 -8.52
C VAL A 112 5.06 -5.92 -8.37
N GLN A 113 6.03 -6.51 -9.05
CA GLN A 113 7.46 -6.20 -8.99
C GLN A 113 8.03 -6.01 -10.40
N ASP A 114 9.26 -5.51 -10.50
CA ASP A 114 10.00 -5.32 -11.75
C ASP A 114 9.88 -6.54 -12.71
N GLY A 115 9.54 -6.27 -13.97
CA GLY A 115 9.45 -7.27 -15.04
C GLY A 115 8.11 -8.01 -15.14
N MET A 116 7.18 -7.83 -14.19
CA MET A 116 5.89 -8.53 -14.19
C MET A 116 4.90 -8.05 -15.26
N GLU A 117 5.20 -6.99 -16.01
CA GLU A 117 4.36 -6.51 -17.10
C GLU A 117 4.17 -7.58 -18.19
N THR A 118 5.17 -8.44 -18.38
CA THR A 118 5.16 -9.58 -19.29
C THR A 118 4.09 -10.63 -18.92
N ILE A 119 3.77 -10.72 -17.62
CA ILE A 119 2.76 -11.63 -17.07
C ILE A 119 1.48 -10.91 -16.63
N ALA A 120 1.27 -9.65 -17.02
CA ALA A 120 0.11 -8.85 -16.62
C ALA A 120 -1.23 -9.55 -16.90
N ARG A 121 -1.33 -10.31 -17.99
CA ARG A 121 -2.52 -11.12 -18.31
C ARG A 121 -2.78 -12.22 -17.28
N ARG A 122 -1.74 -12.87 -16.73
CA ARG A 122 -1.87 -13.87 -15.65
C ARG A 122 -2.37 -13.20 -14.37
N ILE A 123 -1.80 -12.05 -14.01
CA ILE A 123 -2.20 -11.28 -12.83
C ILE A 123 -3.67 -10.82 -12.95
N THR A 124 -4.06 -10.29 -14.10
CA THR A 124 -5.40 -9.75 -14.37
C THR A 124 -6.53 -10.76 -14.10
N ARG A 125 -6.27 -12.07 -14.28
CA ARG A 125 -7.25 -13.14 -14.00
C ARG A 125 -7.65 -13.25 -12.53
N TRP A 126 -6.82 -12.74 -11.62
CA TRP A 126 -7.06 -12.78 -10.18
C TRP A 126 -7.73 -11.54 -9.63
N LEU A 127 -7.74 -10.45 -10.41
CA LEU A 127 -8.22 -9.14 -9.94
C LEU A 127 -9.74 -9.07 -9.88
N GLY A 128 -10.23 -8.31 -8.91
CA GLY A 128 -11.64 -8.07 -8.67
C GLY A 128 -11.86 -7.15 -7.46
N PRO A 129 -13.12 -6.94 -7.02
CA PRO A 129 -13.43 -6.07 -5.88
C PRO A 129 -12.69 -6.40 -4.57
N LYS A 130 -12.34 -7.68 -4.38
CA LYS A 130 -11.61 -8.20 -3.19
C LYS A 130 -10.12 -8.49 -3.45
N VAL A 131 -9.63 -8.34 -4.68
CA VAL A 131 -8.23 -8.61 -5.03
C VAL A 131 -7.70 -7.47 -5.90
N GLY A 132 -6.89 -6.61 -5.31
CA GLY A 132 -6.25 -5.47 -5.96
C GLY A 132 -4.77 -5.67 -6.25
N ILE A 133 -4.11 -4.58 -6.63
CA ILE A 133 -2.69 -4.52 -6.92
C ILE A 133 -1.99 -3.65 -5.87
N PHE A 134 -0.84 -4.13 -5.38
CA PHE A 134 0.18 -3.35 -4.71
C PHE A 134 1.36 -3.18 -5.67
N VAL A 135 1.68 -1.97 -6.08
CA VAL A 135 2.83 -1.67 -6.94
C VAL A 135 4.08 -1.52 -6.06
N GLY A 136 4.83 -2.60 -5.97
CA GLY A 136 6.15 -2.69 -5.36
C GLY A 136 7.25 -2.30 -6.34
N GLY A 137 8.46 -2.83 -6.13
CA GLY A 137 9.57 -2.69 -7.08
C GLY A 137 10.44 -1.46 -6.89
N SER A 138 11.40 -1.31 -7.80
CA SER A 138 12.31 -0.17 -7.87
C SER A 138 11.57 1.16 -8.06
N THR A 139 12.22 2.30 -7.80
CA THR A 139 11.56 3.60 -7.94
C THR A 139 11.23 3.85 -9.42
N GLU A 140 12.22 3.62 -10.27
CA GLU A 140 12.22 3.87 -11.70
C GLU A 140 11.11 3.07 -12.37
N TRP A 141 11.03 1.78 -12.04
CA TRP A 141 9.99 0.89 -12.54
C TRP A 141 8.58 1.31 -12.10
N LYS A 142 8.39 1.67 -10.82
CA LYS A 142 7.10 2.18 -10.33
C LYS A 142 6.67 3.42 -11.09
N LEU A 143 7.57 4.39 -11.25
CA LEU A 143 7.27 5.62 -11.98
C LEU A 143 6.89 5.35 -13.44
N ALA A 144 7.57 4.41 -14.09
CA ALA A 144 7.30 4.03 -15.48
C ALA A 144 5.99 3.24 -15.65
N THR A 145 5.54 2.49 -14.64
CA THR A 145 4.50 1.46 -14.83
C THR A 145 3.23 1.65 -14.02
N MET A 146 3.22 2.48 -12.97
CA MET A 146 2.08 2.58 -12.05
C MET A 146 0.75 2.93 -12.75
N ALA A 147 0.77 3.79 -13.77
CA ALA A 147 -0.43 4.15 -14.53
C ALA A 147 -1.00 2.96 -15.31
N LYS A 148 -0.13 2.08 -15.83
CA LYS A 148 -0.54 0.84 -16.49
C LYS A 148 -1.19 -0.11 -15.48
N TRP A 149 -0.61 -0.26 -14.29
CA TRP A 149 -1.15 -1.14 -13.24
C TRP A 149 -2.47 -0.62 -12.66
N ALA A 150 -2.60 0.68 -12.41
CA ALA A 150 -3.86 1.31 -12.00
C ALA A 150 -4.97 1.04 -13.03
N ARG A 151 -4.70 1.28 -14.31
CA ARG A 151 -5.64 0.98 -15.41
C ARG A 151 -6.03 -0.50 -15.47
N ILE A 152 -5.07 -1.42 -15.25
CA ILE A 152 -5.35 -2.87 -15.21
C ILE A 152 -6.27 -3.21 -14.04
N ALA A 153 -6.01 -2.65 -12.85
CA ALA A 153 -6.83 -2.86 -11.66
C ALA A 153 -8.26 -2.36 -11.86
N HIS A 154 -8.41 -1.11 -12.32
CA HIS A 154 -9.71 -0.46 -12.49
C HIS A 154 -10.60 -1.15 -13.52
N ARG A 155 -10.03 -1.68 -14.62
CA ARG A 155 -10.78 -2.51 -15.59
C ARG A 155 -11.38 -3.78 -14.99
N ARG A 156 -10.93 -4.20 -13.81
CA ARG A 156 -11.47 -5.33 -13.05
C ARG A 156 -12.15 -4.90 -11.76
N SER A 157 -12.47 -3.61 -11.62
CA SER A 157 -13.09 -3.04 -10.42
C SER A 157 -12.26 -3.29 -9.16
N ALA A 158 -10.95 -3.36 -9.33
CA ALA A 158 -9.97 -3.60 -8.27
C ALA A 158 -9.21 -2.31 -7.97
N VAL A 159 -8.71 -2.20 -6.73
CA VAL A 159 -7.93 -1.03 -6.29
C VAL A 159 -6.44 -1.22 -6.60
N CYS A 160 -5.73 -0.10 -6.74
CA CYS A 160 -4.29 0.00 -6.91
C CYS A 160 -3.67 0.81 -5.77
N HIS A 161 -2.67 0.23 -5.11
CA HIS A 161 -1.89 0.87 -4.06
C HIS A 161 -0.42 0.97 -4.47
N VAL A 162 0.25 2.08 -4.19
CA VAL A 162 1.70 2.23 -4.49
C VAL A 162 2.51 2.40 -3.22
N GLY A 163 3.52 1.56 -3.03
CA GLY A 163 4.36 1.61 -1.83
C GLY A 163 5.53 2.59 -1.91
N ARG A 164 6.08 2.97 -0.74
CA ARG A 164 7.29 3.82 -0.59
C ARG A 164 7.20 5.17 -1.30
N VAL A 165 6.05 5.82 -1.20
CA VAL A 165 5.75 7.16 -1.72
C VAL A 165 6.07 8.20 -0.64
N ASN A 166 7.31 8.66 -0.65
CA ASN A 166 7.90 9.46 0.44
C ASN A 166 8.10 10.95 0.11
N THR A 167 7.66 11.41 -1.06
CA THR A 167 7.85 12.79 -1.53
C THR A 167 6.59 13.34 -2.19
N ALA A 168 6.39 14.66 -2.10
CA ALA A 168 5.26 15.35 -2.73
C ALA A 168 5.20 15.10 -4.24
N ARG A 169 6.37 15.09 -4.90
CA ARG A 169 6.49 14.76 -6.34
C ARG A 169 5.93 13.36 -6.65
N ARG A 170 6.24 12.36 -5.83
CA ARG A 170 5.74 10.99 -6.03
C ARG A 170 4.24 10.87 -5.74
N ILE A 171 3.71 11.62 -4.77
CA ILE A 171 2.25 11.69 -4.53
C ILE A 171 1.54 12.22 -5.79
N ARG A 172 2.04 13.30 -6.38
CA ARG A 172 1.49 13.86 -7.63
C ARG A 172 1.54 12.87 -8.79
N PHE A 173 2.60 12.08 -8.91
CA PHE A 173 2.67 11.01 -9.92
C PHE A 173 1.64 9.90 -9.67
N CYS A 174 1.42 9.50 -8.41
CA CYS A 174 0.37 8.53 -8.09
C CYS A 174 -0.99 9.04 -8.54
N GLU A 175 -1.28 10.32 -8.31
CA GLU A 175 -2.54 10.93 -8.69
C GLU A 175 -2.74 11.02 -10.18
N ALA A 176 -1.74 11.53 -10.91
CA ALA A 176 -1.76 11.54 -12.38
C ALA A 176 -1.91 10.13 -12.98
N ALA A 177 -1.43 9.10 -12.27
CA ALA A 177 -1.56 7.71 -12.67
C ALA A 177 -2.93 7.07 -12.31
N GLY A 178 -3.80 7.77 -11.58
CA GLY A 178 -5.08 7.24 -11.11
C GLY A 178 -4.93 6.21 -9.99
N VAL A 179 -3.90 6.29 -9.16
CA VAL A 179 -3.72 5.36 -8.03
C VAL A 179 -4.73 5.66 -6.92
N ASP A 180 -5.29 4.63 -6.29
CA ASP A 180 -6.33 4.80 -5.25
C ASP A 180 -5.74 5.14 -3.88
N SER A 181 -4.55 4.61 -3.59
CA SER A 181 -3.85 4.81 -2.32
C SER A 181 -2.35 4.65 -2.38
N PHE A 182 -1.63 5.19 -1.39
CA PHE A 182 -0.18 5.01 -1.25
C PHE A 182 0.24 4.88 0.20
N ASP A 183 1.43 4.31 0.43
CA ASP A 183 2.09 4.33 1.73
C ASP A 183 3.50 4.94 1.68
N GLY A 184 3.91 5.52 2.80
CA GLY A 184 5.26 6.02 3.00
C GLY A 184 5.61 6.15 4.47
N SER A 185 6.91 6.27 4.76
CA SER A 185 7.41 6.47 6.12
C SER A 185 7.77 7.92 6.44
N SER A 186 7.92 8.79 5.42
CA SER A 186 8.33 10.19 5.65
C SER A 186 7.39 10.92 6.61
N ALA A 187 6.08 10.85 6.37
CA ALA A 187 5.07 11.60 7.12
C ALA A 187 5.04 11.24 8.62
N SER A 188 5.35 9.99 8.98
CA SER A 188 5.43 9.56 10.38
C SER A 188 6.80 9.74 11.00
N ARG A 189 7.89 9.62 10.22
CA ARG A 189 9.28 9.76 10.72
C ARG A 189 9.71 11.21 10.88
N PHE A 190 9.27 12.09 9.99
CA PHE A 190 9.72 13.47 9.92
C PHE A 190 8.52 14.41 9.96
N ALA A 191 8.27 15.02 11.12
CA ALA A 191 7.12 15.91 11.35
C ALA A 191 7.02 17.02 10.29
N VAL A 192 8.16 17.55 9.84
CA VAL A 192 8.26 18.60 8.82
C VAL A 192 7.73 18.18 7.44
N THR A 193 7.66 16.88 7.17
CA THR A 193 7.25 16.37 5.85
C THR A 193 5.75 16.18 5.73
N LEU A 194 5.00 16.11 6.85
CA LEU A 194 3.56 15.86 6.81
C LEU A 194 2.82 16.96 6.03
N ARG A 195 3.08 18.23 6.34
CA ARG A 195 2.37 19.35 5.70
C ARG A 195 2.60 19.40 4.17
N PRO A 196 3.84 19.34 3.64
CA PRO A 196 4.06 19.24 2.19
C PRO A 196 3.40 18.04 1.51
N LEU A 197 3.40 16.87 2.17
CA LEU A 197 2.79 15.65 1.63
C LEU A 197 1.25 15.75 1.63
N GLU A 198 0.67 16.34 2.67
CA GLU A 198 -0.77 16.57 2.76
C GLU A 198 -1.26 17.56 1.70
N LEU A 199 -0.53 18.65 1.48
CA LEU A 199 -0.82 19.58 0.39
C LEU A 199 -0.77 18.91 -0.98
N ALA A 200 0.18 17.98 -1.19
CA ALA A 200 0.25 17.21 -2.42
C ALA A 200 -0.88 16.18 -2.55
N ARG A 201 -1.42 15.67 -1.45
CA ARG A 201 -2.54 14.69 -1.42
C ARG A 201 -3.88 15.36 -1.67
N ARG A 202 -4.10 16.56 -1.10
CA ARG A 202 -5.34 17.34 -1.24
C ARG A 202 -5.36 18.14 -2.54
N GLN A 203 -4.89 17.57 -3.66
CA GLN A 203 -4.77 18.33 -4.92
C GLN A 203 -5.99 19.22 -5.12
N ILE A 204 -5.68 20.48 -5.35
CA ILE A 204 -6.69 21.49 -5.53
C ILE A 204 -6.91 21.53 -7.03
N ASP A 205 -8.08 21.11 -7.47
CA ASP A 205 -8.56 21.53 -8.78
C ASP A 205 -8.80 23.06 -8.76
N LEU A 206 -9.03 23.64 -9.94
CA LEU A 206 -9.27 25.07 -10.04
C LEU A 206 -10.44 25.50 -9.15
N GLU A 207 -11.49 24.68 -9.06
CA GLU A 207 -12.68 24.94 -8.23
C GLU A 207 -12.36 25.00 -6.73
N GLY A 208 -11.58 24.05 -6.21
CA GLY A 208 -11.14 24.04 -4.81
C GLY A 208 -10.18 25.19 -4.48
N TYR A 209 -9.46 25.72 -5.48
CA TYR A 209 -8.57 26.87 -5.31
C TYR A 209 -9.40 28.16 -5.22
N LEU A 210 -10.35 28.33 -6.14
CA LEU A 210 -11.28 29.46 -6.17
C LEU A 210 -12.13 29.53 -4.88
N THR A 211 -12.63 28.38 -4.40
CA THR A 211 -13.43 28.30 -3.16
C THR A 211 -12.69 28.83 -1.92
N ARG A 212 -11.35 28.70 -1.87
CA ARG A 212 -10.54 29.23 -0.76
C ARG A 212 -10.13 30.69 -0.91
N LEU A 213 -10.13 31.23 -2.12
CA LEU A 213 -9.96 32.66 -2.32
C LEU A 213 -11.22 33.45 -1.93
N ALA A 214 -12.38 32.80 -1.99
CA ALA A 214 -13.68 33.38 -1.65
C ALA A 214 -14.06 33.27 -0.16
N ALA A 215 -13.24 32.61 0.66
CA ALA A 215 -13.45 32.40 2.11
C ALA A 215 -12.37 33.10 2.93
#